data_AF-N9K8T3-F1
#
_entry.id   AF-N9K8T3-F1
#
_cell.length_a   1.000
_cell.length_b   1.000
_cell.length_c   1.000
_cell.angle_alpha   90.00
_cell.angle_beta   90.00
_cell.angle_gamma   90.00
#
_symmetry.space_group_name_H-M   'P 1'
#
loop_
_entity.id
_entity.type
_entity.pdbx_description
1 polymer ?
#
loop_
_entity_poly.entity_id
_entity_poly.type
_entity_poly.pdbx_seq_one_letter_code
_entity_poly.pdbx_strand_id
1 'polypeptide(L)'
;MTSRYVTLSHKPIFRFSALSLMLLQAQYLLANENNIQAAVMPTIKIEAMSELDPIKSYIDYDQASVTRNGLKKKDIPQTIDTIDVQKYKIYGANDLSVMLQGTPGVSTSYDMRGDGINLRGFNADTGDIYRDGVRESGQVRRSNANIERIEILKGPASV
;
A
#
# COMPACT_ATOMS: atom_id res chain seq x y z
N MET A 1 -68.92 -58.73 55.62
CA MET A 1 -68.44 -59.18 54.30
C MET A 1 -66.94 -59.49 54.43
N THR A 2 -66.57 -60.71 54.08
CA THR A 2 -65.27 -61.38 54.24
C THR A 2 -64.14 -60.77 53.41
N SER A 3 -62.88 -60.88 53.88
CA SER A 3 -61.67 -61.35 53.12
C SER A 3 -60.37 -60.82 53.78
N ARG A 4 -59.65 -61.64 54.56
CA ARG A 4 -58.38 -62.38 54.26
C ARG A 4 -57.08 -61.54 54.16
N TYR A 5 -56.10 -62.00 54.94
CA TYR A 5 -54.73 -61.51 55.25
C TYR A 5 -53.75 -61.42 54.06
N VAL A 6 -52.72 -60.56 54.14
CA VAL A 6 -51.32 -60.85 53.69
C VAL A 6 -50.29 -59.96 54.45
N THR A 7 -49.21 -60.58 54.94
CA THR A 7 -48.02 -59.97 55.58
C THR A 7 -46.87 -59.71 54.59
N LEU A 8 -46.13 -58.60 54.70
CA LEU A 8 -44.75 -58.42 54.14
C LEU A 8 -43.97 -57.45 55.05
N SER A 9 -42.99 -57.91 55.83
CA SER A 9 -41.55 -58.12 55.53
C SER A 9 -40.69 -56.83 55.56
N HIS A 10 -39.54 -56.89 56.23
CA HIS A 10 -38.78 -55.79 56.84
C HIS A 10 -37.35 -55.66 56.25
N LYS A 11 -36.90 -54.41 55.98
CA LYS A 11 -35.49 -53.86 55.93
C LYS A 11 -34.54 -54.27 54.77
N PRO A 12 -33.38 -53.57 54.49
CA PRO A 12 -32.75 -52.38 55.12
C PRO A 12 -32.14 -51.25 54.21
N ILE A 13 -32.05 -50.06 54.82
CA ILE A 13 -31.05 -48.94 54.83
C ILE A 13 -29.82 -48.98 53.86
N PHE A 14 -29.65 -47.91 53.06
CA PHE A 14 -28.48 -47.61 52.21
C PHE A 14 -27.37 -46.86 52.99
N ARG A 15 -26.10 -47.27 52.85
CA ARG A 15 -24.91 -46.58 53.39
C ARG A 15 -24.17 -45.84 52.27
N PHE A 16 -24.08 -44.52 52.35
CA PHE A 16 -23.29 -43.70 51.42
C PHE A 16 -21.79 -43.83 51.73
N SER A 17 -21.01 -44.27 50.73
CA SER A 17 -19.57 -44.51 50.80
C SER A 17 -18.77 -43.25 50.41
N ALA A 18 -17.66 -42.99 51.12
CA ALA A 18 -16.74 -41.86 50.87
C ALA A 18 -16.20 -41.80 49.43
N LEU A 19 -16.19 -42.93 48.71
CA LEU A 19 -15.80 -43.02 47.31
C LEU A 19 -16.73 -42.22 46.38
N SER A 20 -18.03 -42.13 46.72
CA SER A 20 -19.00 -41.35 45.97
C SER A 20 -18.75 -39.84 46.09
N LEU A 21 -18.20 -39.38 47.22
CA LEU A 21 -17.95 -37.96 47.47
C LEU A 21 -16.66 -37.50 46.76
N MET A 22 -15.64 -38.35 46.71
CA MET A 22 -14.43 -38.09 45.93
C MET A 22 -14.68 -38.06 44.41
N LEU A 23 -15.57 -38.92 43.91
CA LEU A 23 -15.92 -38.94 42.48
C LEU A 23 -16.62 -37.64 42.04
N LEU A 24 -17.38 -37.02 42.95
CA LEU A 24 -18.04 -35.73 42.68
C LEU A 24 -17.02 -34.58 42.68
N GLN A 25 -15.98 -34.64 43.51
CA GLN A 25 -14.92 -33.62 43.57
C GLN A 25 -13.99 -33.65 42.36
N ALA A 26 -13.72 -34.83 41.78
CA ALA A 26 -12.90 -34.98 40.58
C ALA A 26 -13.52 -34.30 39.34
N GLN A 27 -14.86 -34.18 39.30
CA GLN A 27 -15.59 -33.56 38.19
C GLN A 27 -15.43 -32.02 38.16
N TYR A 28 -15.21 -31.38 39.31
CA TYR A 28 -14.98 -29.93 39.37
C TYR A 28 -13.56 -29.54 38.91
N LEU A 29 -12.57 -30.42 39.07
CA LEU A 29 -11.18 -30.18 38.67
C LEU A 29 -10.96 -30.33 37.16
N LEU A 30 -11.67 -31.23 36.48
CA LEU A 30 -11.57 -31.44 35.04
C LEU A 30 -12.32 -30.39 34.19
N ALA A 31 -13.17 -29.57 34.82
CA ALA A 31 -13.93 -28.51 34.14
C ALA A 31 -13.17 -27.17 34.01
N ASN A 32 -11.94 -27.08 34.53
CA ASN A 32 -11.15 -25.84 34.58
C ASN A 32 -9.89 -25.85 33.70
N GLU A 33 -9.87 -26.67 32.65
CA GLU A 33 -8.91 -26.51 31.55
C GLU A 33 -9.61 -25.94 30.33
N ASN A 34 -8.94 -25.03 29.64
CA ASN A 34 -9.39 -24.24 28.48
C ASN A 34 -10.05 -22.90 28.79
N ASN A 35 -9.36 -22.05 29.56
CA ASN A 35 -9.52 -20.62 29.37
C ASN A 35 -8.31 -20.06 28.60
N ILE A 36 -8.23 -20.41 27.31
CA ILE A 36 -7.37 -19.69 26.38
C ILE A 36 -8.15 -18.42 26.02
N GLN A 37 -8.00 -17.36 26.82
CA GLN A 37 -8.40 -16.02 26.40
C GLN A 37 -7.62 -15.70 25.13
N ALA A 38 -8.29 -15.75 23.97
CA ALA A 38 -7.71 -15.31 22.73
C ALA A 38 -7.27 -13.85 22.88
N ALA A 39 -5.96 -13.61 22.84
CA ALA A 39 -5.41 -12.27 22.85
C ALA A 39 -5.79 -11.59 21.53
N VAL A 40 -6.80 -10.73 21.58
CA VAL A 40 -7.23 -9.94 20.41
C VAL A 40 -6.34 -8.70 20.36
N MET A 41 -5.57 -8.55 19.29
CA MET A 41 -4.80 -7.34 19.05
C MET A 41 -5.74 -6.15 18.80
N PRO A 42 -5.40 -4.94 19.26
CA PRO A 42 -6.17 -3.75 18.96
C PRO A 42 -6.25 -3.52 17.44
N THR A 43 -7.45 -3.16 16.98
CA THR A 43 -7.68 -2.84 15.57
C THR A 43 -6.89 -1.61 15.16
N ILE A 44 -5.94 -1.78 14.24
CA ILE A 44 -5.24 -0.67 13.61
C ILE A 44 -6.16 -0.13 12.50
N LYS A 45 -6.68 1.09 12.68
CA LYS A 45 -7.30 1.85 11.59
C LYS A 45 -6.19 2.48 10.76
N ILE A 46 -6.06 2.02 9.51
CA ILE A 46 -5.20 2.66 8.53
C ILE A 46 -6.07 3.70 7.82
N GLU A 47 -5.89 4.97 8.15
CA GLU A 47 -6.48 6.08 7.40
C GLU A 47 -5.49 6.52 6.33
N ALA A 48 -5.94 6.59 5.07
CA ALA A 48 -5.08 7.04 3.99
C ALA A 48 -4.73 8.52 4.20
N MET A 49 -3.44 8.85 4.16
CA MET A 49 -3.01 10.24 4.13
C MET A 49 -3.54 10.90 2.86
N SER A 50 -4.16 12.07 3.01
CA SER A 50 -4.63 12.89 1.91
C SER A 50 -3.52 13.08 0.88
N GLU A 51 -3.89 13.03 -0.40
CA GLU A 51 -2.96 13.25 -1.52
C GLU A 51 -2.32 14.64 -1.49
N LEU A 52 -2.98 15.60 -0.84
CA LEU A 52 -2.52 16.99 -0.65
C LEU A 52 -1.81 17.25 0.69
N ASP A 53 -1.55 16.23 1.50
CA ASP A 53 -0.89 16.44 2.79
C ASP A 53 0.58 16.89 2.56
N PRO A 54 0.99 18.10 2.97
CA PRO A 54 2.35 18.59 2.77
C PRO A 54 3.40 17.76 3.51
N ILE A 55 3.00 16.94 4.50
CA ILE A 55 3.89 15.97 5.17
C ILE A 55 4.17 14.76 4.28
N LYS A 56 3.27 14.44 3.34
CA LYS A 56 3.50 13.50 2.22
C LYS A 56 4.41 14.12 1.15
N SER A 57 5.29 15.02 1.56
CA SER A 57 6.27 15.70 0.73
C SER A 57 7.19 14.67 0.09
N TYR A 58 7.27 14.73 -1.24
CA TYR A 58 8.29 14.05 -2.03
C TYR A 58 8.18 12.53 -2.02
N ILE A 59 7.01 11.99 -2.38
CA ILE A 59 6.93 10.58 -2.74
C ILE A 59 7.59 10.38 -4.10
N ASP A 60 8.81 9.83 -4.10
CA ASP A 60 9.37 9.26 -5.31
C ASP A 60 8.46 8.11 -5.77
N TYR A 61 8.08 8.09 -7.04
CA TYR A 61 7.26 7.01 -7.58
C TYR A 61 8.12 5.73 -7.64
N ASP A 62 7.70 4.62 -7.01
CA ASP A 62 8.46 3.35 -7.02
C ASP A 62 8.54 2.72 -8.42
N GLN A 63 7.62 3.11 -9.30
CA GLN A 63 7.42 2.58 -10.63
C GLN A 63 7.48 3.71 -11.66
N ALA A 64 8.03 3.43 -12.84
CA ALA A 64 8.04 4.34 -13.97
C ALA A 64 7.39 3.65 -15.17
N SER A 65 6.48 4.34 -15.86
CA SER A 65 5.84 3.84 -17.06
C SER A 65 6.73 3.97 -18.31
N VAL A 66 7.79 4.75 -18.25
CA VAL A 66 8.67 5.06 -19.40
C VAL A 66 9.29 3.83 -20.06
N THR A 67 9.56 2.77 -19.29
CA THR A 67 10.12 1.50 -19.80
C THR A 67 9.08 0.48 -20.23
N ARG A 68 7.78 0.74 -19.98
CA ARG A 68 6.65 -0.14 -20.36
C ARG A 68 6.79 -1.61 -19.94
N ASN A 69 7.56 -1.89 -18.89
CA ASN A 69 7.83 -3.24 -18.40
C ASN A 69 7.23 -3.52 -17.01
N GLY A 70 6.64 -2.51 -16.35
CA GLY A 70 6.03 -2.65 -15.02
C GLY A 70 7.03 -3.00 -13.90
N LEU A 71 8.33 -2.79 -14.14
CA LEU A 71 9.38 -3.03 -13.15
C LEU A 71 9.59 -1.81 -12.28
N LYS A 72 9.91 -2.04 -11.00
CA LYS A 72 10.29 -0.97 -10.08
C LYS A 72 11.51 -0.25 -10.64
N LYS A 73 11.64 1.05 -10.37
CA LYS A 73 12.78 1.87 -10.82
C LYS A 73 14.13 1.27 -10.46
N LYS A 74 14.24 0.67 -9.27
CA LYS A 74 15.46 0.02 -8.78
C LYS A 74 15.89 -1.21 -9.59
N ASP A 75 14.94 -1.84 -10.28
CA ASP A 75 15.16 -3.08 -11.04
C ASP A 75 15.41 -2.77 -12.54
N ILE A 76 15.28 -1.51 -12.93
CA ILE A 76 15.54 -1.03 -14.29
C ILE A 76 17.04 -0.66 -14.41
N PRO A 77 17.77 -1.19 -15.42
CA PRO A 77 19.21 -0.94 -15.57
C PRO A 77 19.56 0.47 -16.10
N GLN A 78 18.56 1.31 -16.34
CA GLN A 78 18.69 2.67 -16.85
C GLN A 78 18.34 3.68 -15.77
N THR A 79 18.95 4.86 -15.84
CA THR A 79 18.65 5.94 -14.89
C THR A 79 17.30 6.56 -15.22
N ILE A 80 16.39 6.54 -14.25
CA ILE A 80 15.08 7.18 -14.33
C ILE A 80 14.92 8.15 -13.17
N ASP A 81 14.62 9.40 -13.50
CA ASP A 81 14.20 10.39 -12.52
C ASP A 81 12.70 10.64 -12.66
N THR A 82 12.03 10.85 -11.54
CA THR A 82 10.61 11.15 -11.48
C THR A 82 10.40 12.44 -10.73
N ILE A 83 9.58 13.30 -11.31
CA ILE A 83 9.26 14.62 -10.77
C ILE A 83 7.77 14.70 -10.56
N ASP A 84 7.36 14.94 -9.32
CA ASP A 84 5.98 15.26 -9.00
C ASP A 84 5.65 16.70 -9.42
N VAL A 85 4.63 16.85 -10.26
CA VAL A 85 4.20 18.14 -10.81
C VAL A 85 3.47 18.96 -9.75
N GLN A 86 2.85 18.33 -8.75
CA GLN A 86 2.13 19.03 -7.67
C GLN A 86 3.05 20.00 -6.92
N LYS A 87 4.33 19.61 -6.74
CA LYS A 87 5.37 20.46 -6.15
C LYS A 87 5.46 21.83 -6.82
N TYR A 88 5.43 21.86 -8.15
CA TYR A 88 5.60 23.08 -8.94
C TYR A 88 4.29 23.85 -9.10
N LYS A 89 3.16 23.13 -9.11
CA LYS A 89 1.81 23.72 -9.14
C LYS A 89 1.55 24.63 -7.94
N ILE A 90 2.04 24.29 -6.75
CA ILE A 90 1.94 25.13 -5.54
C ILE A 90 2.59 26.51 -5.75
N TYR A 91 3.68 26.56 -6.53
CA TYR A 91 4.40 27.79 -6.85
C TYR A 91 3.94 28.45 -8.16
N GLY A 92 2.86 27.95 -8.79
CA GLY A 92 2.32 28.48 -10.04
C GLY A 92 3.18 28.21 -11.29
N ALA A 93 4.20 27.35 -11.19
CA ALA A 93 5.03 26.96 -12.31
C ALA A 93 4.32 25.88 -13.14
N ASN A 94 4.10 26.14 -14.44
CA ASN A 94 3.40 25.24 -15.38
C ASN A 94 4.24 24.87 -16.61
N ASP A 95 5.46 25.38 -16.70
CA ASP A 95 6.36 25.20 -17.85
C ASP A 95 7.28 24.00 -17.64
N LEU A 96 7.39 23.13 -18.65
CA LEU A 96 8.23 21.93 -18.60
C LEU A 96 9.71 22.26 -18.36
N SER A 97 10.25 23.26 -19.07
CA SER A 97 11.62 23.70 -18.89
C SER A 97 11.90 24.22 -17.48
N VAL A 98 10.91 24.78 -16.78
CA VAL A 98 11.08 25.23 -15.40
C VAL A 98 11.06 24.06 -14.42
N MET A 99 10.12 23.11 -14.61
CA MET A 99 10.00 21.94 -13.72
C MET A 99 11.20 21.00 -13.78
N LEU A 100 11.89 20.95 -14.93
CA LEU A 100 13.09 20.13 -15.13
C LEU A 100 14.36 20.76 -14.53
N GLN A 101 14.35 22.05 -14.18
CA GLN A 101 15.51 22.71 -13.58
C GLN A 101 15.88 22.07 -12.24
N GLY A 102 17.18 21.85 -12.05
CA GLY A 102 17.72 21.18 -10.84
C GLY A 102 17.75 19.66 -10.94
N THR A 103 17.25 19.05 -12.01
CA THR A 103 17.36 17.61 -12.24
C THR A 103 18.77 17.26 -12.74
N PRO A 104 19.50 16.34 -12.07
CA PRO A 104 20.87 16.01 -12.46
C PRO A 104 20.97 15.46 -13.89
N GLY A 105 21.89 16.02 -14.69
CA GLY A 105 22.08 15.58 -16.08
C GLY A 105 20.96 16.00 -17.03
N VAL A 106 20.10 16.93 -16.61
CA VAL A 106 19.13 17.62 -17.47
C VAL A 106 19.50 19.10 -17.49
N SER A 107 19.57 19.68 -18.67
CA SER A 107 19.70 21.13 -18.84
C SER A 107 18.59 21.64 -19.73
N THR A 108 18.05 22.80 -19.38
CA THR A 108 16.95 23.42 -20.10
C THR A 108 17.39 24.75 -20.65
N SER A 109 17.12 24.99 -21.92
CA SER A 109 17.23 26.30 -22.55
C SER A 109 15.83 26.87 -22.78
N TYR A 110 15.74 28.20 -22.76
CA TYR A 110 14.50 28.89 -23.04
C TYR A 110 14.39 29.14 -24.54
N ASP A 111 13.36 28.60 -25.18
CA ASP A 111 12.96 28.91 -26.55
C ASP A 111 11.48 29.29 -26.57
N MET A 112 11.14 30.35 -27.30
CA MET A 112 9.77 30.78 -27.53
C MET A 112 8.96 29.76 -28.33
N ARG A 113 9.64 28.96 -29.16
CA ARG A 113 8.99 28.05 -30.10
C ARG A 113 8.81 26.65 -29.55
N GLY A 114 9.59 26.22 -28.55
CA GLY A 114 9.55 24.85 -28.06
C GLY A 114 10.21 24.67 -26.69
N ASP A 115 10.22 23.41 -26.24
CA ASP A 115 10.89 23.02 -25.01
C ASP A 115 12.37 22.69 -25.33
N GLY A 116 13.29 23.59 -24.97
CA GLY A 116 14.72 23.36 -25.14
C GLY A 116 15.25 22.47 -24.02
N ILE A 117 15.36 21.16 -24.27
CA ILE A 117 15.78 20.18 -23.26
C ILE A 117 17.00 19.41 -23.76
N ASN A 118 18.01 19.24 -22.91
CA ASN A 118 19.13 18.36 -23.16
C ASN A 118 19.29 17.36 -22.02
N LEU A 119 19.51 16.09 -22.37
CA LEU A 119 19.78 15.00 -21.46
C LEU A 119 21.23 14.54 -21.63
N ARG A 120 22.04 14.68 -20.59
CA ARG A 120 23.48 14.34 -20.59
C ARG A 120 24.26 14.95 -21.77
N GLY A 121 23.91 16.16 -22.17
CA GLY A 121 24.55 16.90 -23.28
C GLY A 121 23.95 16.65 -24.66
N PHE A 122 23.04 15.69 -24.82
CA PHE A 122 22.32 15.45 -26.07
C PHE A 122 21.00 16.23 -26.08
N ASN A 123 20.66 16.89 -27.19
CA ASN A 123 19.33 17.49 -27.32
C ASN A 123 18.28 16.38 -27.28
N ALA A 124 17.37 16.47 -26.31
CA ALA A 124 16.13 15.72 -26.31
C ALA A 124 15.16 16.57 -27.12
N ASP A 125 15.06 16.25 -28.40
CA ASP A 125 14.30 17.07 -29.31
C ASP A 125 12.80 16.80 -29.18
N THR A 126 12.06 17.39 -30.11
CA THR A 126 10.62 17.24 -30.20
C THR A 126 10.14 15.79 -30.39
N GLY A 127 11.01 14.90 -30.85
CA GLY A 127 10.73 13.48 -30.97
C GLY A 127 10.86 12.71 -29.67
N ASP A 128 11.57 13.22 -28.67
CA ASP A 128 11.91 12.47 -27.45
C ASP A 128 10.94 12.71 -26.29
N ILE A 129 9.89 13.50 -26.53
CA ILE A 129 8.84 13.79 -25.54
C ILE A 129 7.65 12.88 -25.77
N TYR A 130 7.21 12.22 -24.70
CA TYR A 130 6.07 11.32 -24.69
C TYR A 130 5.05 11.76 -23.65
N ARG A 131 3.79 11.66 -24.00
CA ARG A 131 2.66 11.88 -23.11
C ARG A 131 1.85 10.59 -23.02
N ASP A 132 1.76 10.03 -21.82
CA ASP A 132 1.10 8.75 -21.55
C ASP A 132 1.60 7.61 -22.47
N GLY A 133 2.89 7.64 -22.82
CA GLY A 133 3.53 6.65 -23.70
C GLY A 133 3.37 6.90 -25.20
N VAL A 134 2.64 7.95 -25.61
CA VAL A 134 2.50 8.36 -27.01
C VAL A 134 3.44 9.52 -27.32
N ARG A 135 4.17 9.44 -28.44
CA ARG A 135 5.08 10.50 -28.86
C ARG A 135 4.31 11.79 -29.15
N GLU A 136 4.68 12.87 -28.50
CA GLU A 136 4.10 14.20 -28.71
C GLU A 136 5.03 15.04 -29.59
N SER A 137 4.91 14.89 -30.92
CA SER A 137 5.70 15.64 -31.89
C SER A 137 5.17 17.06 -32.13
N GLY A 138 6.05 17.98 -32.49
CA GLY A 138 5.74 19.39 -32.80
C GLY A 138 6.52 20.39 -31.92
N GLN A 139 7.14 21.38 -32.56
CA GLN A 139 7.88 22.44 -31.85
C GLN A 139 6.84 23.37 -31.21
N VAL A 140 6.46 23.04 -29.98
CA VAL A 140 5.48 23.76 -29.17
C VAL A 140 5.96 23.81 -27.73
N ARG A 141 5.57 24.86 -27.00
CA ARG A 141 5.70 24.90 -25.54
C ARG A 141 4.51 24.18 -24.93
N ARG A 142 4.76 23.12 -24.17
CA ARG A 142 3.70 22.29 -23.59
C ARG A 142 3.32 22.80 -22.21
N SER A 143 2.02 22.79 -21.92
CA SER A 143 1.51 23.09 -20.58
C SER A 143 1.45 21.81 -19.75
N ASN A 144 2.02 21.85 -18.55
CA ASN A 144 2.00 20.72 -17.61
C ASN A 144 0.83 20.78 -16.62
N ALA A 145 -0.20 21.58 -16.89
CA ALA A 145 -1.35 21.71 -16.01
C ALA A 145 -2.12 20.38 -15.87
N ASN A 146 -2.13 19.56 -16.92
CA ASN A 146 -2.94 18.34 -17.05
C ASN A 146 -2.18 17.03 -16.78
N ILE A 147 -0.96 17.12 -16.23
CA ILE A 147 -0.15 15.95 -15.85
C ILE A 147 0.07 15.88 -14.33
N GLU A 148 0.32 14.67 -13.86
CA GLU A 148 0.60 14.35 -12.45
C GLU A 148 2.10 14.27 -12.18
N ARG A 149 2.85 13.63 -13.08
CA ARG A 149 4.29 13.42 -12.93
C ARG A 149 5.01 13.53 -14.27
N ILE A 150 6.30 13.84 -14.19
CA ILE A 150 7.23 13.80 -15.32
C ILE A 150 8.22 12.68 -15.04
N GLU A 151 8.41 11.78 -16.01
CA GLU A 151 9.39 10.71 -15.94
C GLU A 151 10.50 10.97 -16.97
N ILE A 152 11.76 10.87 -16.54
CA ILE A 152 12.93 11.19 -17.37
C ILE A 152 13.79 9.96 -17.46
N LEU A 153 13.77 9.29 -18.61
CA LEU A 153 14.68 8.20 -18.92
C LEU A 153 15.96 8.75 -19.53
N LYS A 154 17.09 8.53 -18.87
CA LYS A 154 18.38 9.09 -19.31
C LYS A 154 19.20 8.03 -20.06
N GLY A 155 19.41 8.26 -21.35
CA GLY A 155 20.21 7.41 -22.22
C GLY A 155 19.43 6.95 -23.46
N PRO A 156 20.02 6.07 -24.28
CA PRO A 156 19.36 5.55 -25.47
C PRO A 156 18.15 4.68 -25.10
N ALA A 157 17.00 4.93 -25.74
CA ALA A 157 15.72 4.32 -25.39
C ALA A 157 14.85 3.94 -26.61
N SER A 158 15.48 3.62 -27.75
CA SER A 158 14.75 3.33 -29.00
C SER A 158 14.20 1.91 -29.12
N VAL A 159 14.31 1.08 -28.07
CA VAL A 159 14.02 -0.37 -28.09
C VAL A 159 12.59 -0.66 -27.63
#